data_AF-A0A448XF42-F1
#
_entry.id   AF-A0A448XF42-F1
#
_cell.length_a   1.000
_cell.length_b   1.000
_cell.length_c   1.000
_cell.angle_alpha   90.00
_cell.angle_beta   90.00
_cell.angle_gamma   90.00
#
_symmetry.space_group_name_H-M   'P 1'
#
loop_
_entity.id
_entity.type
_entity.pdbx_description
1 polymer ?
#
loop_
_entity_poly.entity_id
_entity_poly.type
_entity_poly.pdbx_seq_one_letter_code
_entity_poly.pdbx_strand_id
1 'polypeptide(L)'
;YFLIALFLIPVNRAAALADQYRKKAVLFKTGNIVLVPLGDDFRFLSTKEWDIQVSNYRKLIQYYDDHPELRITLRFSTLSNYFDRLHELAGVDSDTIPTQLSNHQGSFKTFVGDMFTYADRDHDYWSGYFTSRPFYKRMSRTLESELRTAEILYSFARHRFSLWSLDSQSFLTQNDSISIKFVELFDKLYSLLTLARRNLGLFQHHDGITGTATSRVVQDYNIR
;
A
#
# COMPACT_ATOMS: atom_id res chain seq x y z
N TYR A 1 -47.29 19.88 4.02
CA TYR A 1 -46.08 20.52 3.49
C TYR A 1 -45.01 19.45 3.26
N PHE A 2 -45.03 18.80 2.10
CA PHE A 2 -43.95 17.90 1.69
C PHE A 2 -42.90 18.72 0.95
N LEU A 3 -41.80 19.07 1.64
CA LEU A 3 -40.62 19.61 0.98
C LEU A 3 -39.80 18.43 0.46
N ILE A 4 -39.98 18.09 -0.82
CA ILE A 4 -39.00 17.27 -1.54
C ILE A 4 -37.83 18.22 -1.82
N ALA A 5 -36.84 18.21 -0.94
CA ALA A 5 -35.55 18.83 -1.22
C ALA A 5 -34.82 17.96 -2.26
N LEU A 6 -35.16 18.15 -3.54
CA LEU A 6 -34.35 17.64 -4.64
C LEU A 6 -33.01 18.36 -4.53
N PHE A 7 -32.01 17.72 -3.94
CA PHE A 7 -30.62 18.18 -4.02
C PHE A 7 -30.15 17.96 -5.46
N LEU A 8 -30.63 18.81 -6.37
CA LEU A 8 -30.10 18.98 -7.71
C LEU A 8 -28.62 19.32 -7.53
N ILE A 9 -27.75 18.46 -8.04
CA ILE A 9 -26.38 18.89 -8.32
C ILE A 9 -26.54 20.04 -9.33
N PRO A 10 -26.07 21.26 -9.03
CA PRO A 10 -26.09 22.33 -10.03
C PRO A 10 -25.37 21.80 -11.26
N VAL A 11 -26.02 21.82 -12.43
CA VAL A 11 -25.50 21.27 -13.71
C VAL A 11 -24.04 21.68 -13.94
N ASN A 12 -23.70 22.91 -13.54
CA ASN A 12 -22.35 23.49 -13.60
C ASN A 12 -21.29 22.66 -12.84
N ARG A 13 -21.61 22.00 -11.72
CA ARG A 13 -20.66 21.20 -10.93
C ARG A 13 -20.36 19.85 -11.59
N ALA A 14 -21.37 19.17 -12.12
CA ALA A 14 -21.18 17.92 -12.85
C ALA A 14 -20.40 18.18 -14.15
N ALA A 15 -20.77 19.21 -14.90
CA ALA A 15 -20.04 19.62 -16.11
C ALA A 15 -18.57 19.97 -15.80
N ALA A 16 -18.31 20.75 -14.75
CA ALA A 16 -16.94 21.11 -14.35
C ALA A 16 -16.12 19.88 -13.93
N LEU A 17 -16.69 18.94 -13.18
CA LEU A 17 -15.99 17.73 -12.77
C LEU A 17 -15.67 16.82 -13.96
N ALA A 18 -16.63 16.63 -14.87
CA ALA A 18 -16.43 15.88 -16.10
C ALA A 18 -15.33 16.51 -16.99
N ASP A 19 -15.28 17.85 -17.08
CA ASP A 19 -14.20 18.57 -17.77
C ASP A 19 -12.82 18.26 -17.15
N GLN A 20 -12.69 18.29 -15.83
CA GLN A 20 -11.43 17.93 -15.14
C GLN A 20 -11.03 16.48 -15.41
N TYR A 21 -11.98 15.53 -15.38
CA TYR A 21 -11.68 14.12 -15.63
C TYR A 21 -11.26 13.87 -17.08
N ARG A 22 -11.89 14.54 -18.06
CA ARG A 22 -11.47 14.48 -19.46
C ARG A 22 -10.07 15.07 -19.67
N LYS A 23 -9.78 16.22 -19.06
CA LYS A 23 -8.42 16.81 -19.07
C LYS A 23 -7.38 15.87 -18.47
N LYS A 24 -7.70 15.15 -17.40
CA LYS A 24 -6.81 14.13 -16.84
C LYS A 24 -6.65 12.94 -17.80
N ALA A 25 -7.73 12.48 -18.42
CA ALA A 25 -7.71 11.32 -19.32
C ALA A 25 -6.79 11.53 -20.54
N VAL A 26 -6.65 12.76 -21.06
CA VAL A 26 -5.74 13.03 -22.19
C VAL A 26 -4.27 12.79 -21.88
N LEU A 27 -3.88 12.70 -20.60
CA LEU A 27 -2.51 12.44 -20.17
C LEU A 27 -2.13 10.94 -20.22
N PHE A 28 -3.11 10.05 -20.42
CA PHE A 28 -2.92 8.60 -20.31
C PHE A 28 -3.34 7.87 -21.59
N LYS A 29 -2.58 6.82 -21.93
CA LYS A 29 -2.88 5.91 -23.05
C LYS A 29 -3.69 4.71 -22.57
N THR A 30 -4.83 4.96 -21.93
CA THR A 30 -5.62 3.97 -21.18
C THR A 30 -7.04 3.78 -21.74
N GLY A 31 -7.25 4.10 -23.03
CA GLY A 31 -8.56 3.90 -23.68
C GLY A 31 -9.70 4.68 -23.02
N ASN A 32 -9.45 5.92 -22.59
CA ASN A 32 -10.38 6.80 -21.86
C ASN A 32 -10.76 6.33 -20.44
N ILE A 33 -10.03 5.37 -19.87
CA ILE A 33 -10.18 4.99 -18.46
C ILE A 33 -9.21 5.82 -17.62
N VAL A 34 -9.72 6.48 -16.58
CA VAL A 34 -8.93 7.32 -15.70
C VAL A 34 -9.11 6.91 -14.24
N LEU A 35 -8.00 6.68 -13.55
CA LEU A 35 -7.99 6.51 -12.10
C LEU A 35 -8.04 7.88 -11.42
N VAL A 36 -9.01 8.09 -10.52
CA VAL A 36 -9.13 9.32 -9.72
C VAL A 36 -9.08 8.94 -8.23
N PRO A 37 -7.92 9.11 -7.57
CA PRO A 37 -7.83 8.92 -6.12
C PRO A 37 -8.76 9.91 -5.40
N LEU A 38 -9.54 9.40 -4.45
CA LEU A 38 -10.39 10.20 -3.58
C LEU A 38 -9.96 9.93 -2.13
N GLY A 39 -9.08 10.78 -1.62
CA GLY A 39 -8.49 10.63 -0.30
C GLY A 39 -7.43 11.69 -0.06
N ASP A 40 -6.86 11.66 1.13
CA ASP A 40 -5.78 12.52 1.59
C ASP A 40 -5.24 11.94 2.92
N ASP A 41 -4.26 12.60 3.52
CA ASP A 41 -3.73 12.25 4.83
C ASP A 41 -4.84 12.14 5.89
N PHE A 42 -4.90 10.97 6.55
CA PHE A 42 -5.82 10.69 7.65
C PHE A 42 -7.30 11.05 7.35
N ARG A 43 -7.78 10.76 6.13
CA ARG A 43 -9.19 10.95 5.74
C ARG A 43 -10.07 9.75 6.07
N PHE A 44 -11.38 9.99 6.01
CA PHE A 44 -12.44 9.01 6.27
C PHE A 44 -12.47 8.50 7.72
N LEU A 45 -12.10 9.37 8.67
CA LEU A 45 -12.06 9.03 10.10
C LEU A 45 -13.42 9.11 10.79
N SER A 46 -14.39 9.78 10.18
CA SER A 46 -15.73 9.94 10.75
C SER A 46 -16.82 9.50 9.79
N THR A 47 -17.92 8.98 10.36
CA THR A 47 -19.14 8.62 9.61
C THR A 47 -19.70 9.82 8.86
N LYS A 48 -19.69 11.01 9.47
CA LYS A 48 -20.16 12.24 8.83
C LYS A 48 -19.35 12.60 7.58
N GLU A 49 -18.02 12.52 7.65
CA GLU A 49 -17.16 12.76 6.47
C GLU A 49 -17.46 11.74 5.38
N TRP A 50 -17.50 10.46 5.74
CA TRP A 50 -17.85 9.37 4.83
C TRP A 50 -19.19 9.62 4.13
N ASP A 51 -20.24 9.95 4.89
CA ASP A 51 -21.58 10.19 4.38
C ASP A 51 -21.60 11.37 3.40
N ILE A 52 -20.92 12.47 3.72
CA ILE A 52 -20.84 13.63 2.83
C ILE A 52 -20.13 13.28 1.52
N GLN A 53 -19.02 12.54 1.58
CA GLN A 53 -18.27 12.16 0.37
C GLN A 53 -19.10 11.18 -0.50
N VAL A 54 -19.55 10.08 0.10
CA VAL A 54 -20.24 9.00 -0.61
C VAL A 54 -21.60 9.46 -1.15
N SER A 55 -22.39 10.20 -0.35
CA SER A 55 -23.70 10.65 -0.82
C SER A 55 -23.61 11.64 -1.99
N ASN A 56 -22.64 12.56 -1.98
CA ASN A 56 -22.47 13.51 -3.09
C ASN A 56 -21.94 12.81 -4.35
N TYR A 57 -21.00 11.88 -4.23
CA TYR A 57 -20.54 11.09 -5.37
C TYR A 57 -21.62 10.17 -5.91
N ARG A 58 -22.49 9.58 -5.07
CA ARG A 58 -23.66 8.81 -5.54
C ARG A 58 -24.61 9.66 -6.38
N LYS A 59 -24.86 10.90 -5.98
CA LYS A 59 -25.65 11.84 -6.79
C LYS A 59 -24.98 12.13 -8.14
N LEU A 60 -23.66 12.30 -8.17
CA LEU A 60 -22.91 12.52 -9.42
C LEU A 60 -22.95 11.29 -10.33
N ILE A 61 -22.78 10.11 -9.77
CA ILE A 61 -22.88 8.83 -10.49
C ILE A 61 -24.26 8.71 -11.14
N GLN A 62 -25.33 8.91 -10.34
CA GLN A 62 -26.70 8.88 -10.85
C GLN A 62 -26.91 9.92 -11.95
N TYR A 63 -26.45 11.16 -11.73
CA TYR A 63 -26.57 12.23 -12.73
C TYR A 63 -25.91 11.85 -14.06
N TYR A 64 -24.70 11.29 -14.06
CA TYR A 64 -24.03 10.86 -15.29
C TYR A 64 -24.70 9.66 -15.95
N ASP A 65 -25.23 8.71 -15.17
CA ASP A 65 -25.99 7.58 -15.71
C ASP A 65 -27.29 8.06 -16.40
N ASP A 66 -27.91 9.12 -15.90
CA ASP A 66 -29.12 9.73 -16.48
C ASP A 66 -28.86 10.65 -17.68
N HIS A 67 -27.59 11.03 -17.94
CA HIS A 67 -27.19 12.00 -18.97
C HIS A 67 -26.14 11.40 -19.93
N PRO A 68 -26.52 10.42 -20.78
CA PRO A 68 -25.60 9.69 -21.65
C PRO A 68 -24.90 10.58 -22.70
N GLU A 69 -25.46 11.74 -23.02
CA GLU A 69 -24.84 12.75 -23.89
C GLU A 69 -23.51 13.27 -23.34
N LEU A 70 -23.28 13.16 -22.02
CA LEU A 70 -22.01 13.51 -21.39
C LEU A 70 -20.93 12.44 -21.60
N ARG A 71 -21.27 11.24 -22.12
CA ARG A 71 -20.29 10.18 -22.46
C ARG A 71 -19.27 9.90 -21.35
N ILE A 72 -19.74 9.86 -20.11
CA ILE A 72 -18.91 9.61 -18.94
C ILE A 72 -19.58 8.56 -18.06
N THR A 73 -18.80 7.58 -17.61
CA THR A 73 -19.26 6.58 -16.64
C THR A 73 -18.39 6.71 -15.41
N LEU A 74 -19.01 7.03 -14.28
CA LEU A 74 -18.32 7.20 -13.00
C LEU A 74 -18.70 6.05 -12.06
N ARG A 75 -17.74 5.38 -11.44
CA ARG A 75 -17.98 4.33 -10.45
C ARG A 75 -16.96 4.45 -9.32
N PHE A 76 -17.36 4.10 -8.10
CA PHE A 76 -16.39 3.76 -7.06
C PHE A 76 -15.69 2.46 -7.44
N SER A 77 -14.37 2.42 -7.26
CA SER A 77 -13.56 1.27 -7.65
C SER A 77 -12.33 1.14 -6.76
N THR A 78 -11.66 0.01 -6.88
CA THR A 78 -10.37 -0.27 -6.24
C THR A 78 -9.23 -0.08 -7.24
N LEU A 79 -8.00 -0.03 -6.74
CA LEU A 79 -6.81 0.02 -7.59
C LEU A 79 -6.68 -1.25 -8.46
N SER A 80 -6.98 -2.42 -7.88
CA SER A 80 -6.98 -3.70 -8.60
C SER A 80 -7.95 -3.68 -9.77
N ASN A 81 -9.22 -3.31 -9.53
CA ASN A 81 -10.24 -3.25 -10.59
C ASN A 81 -9.83 -2.32 -11.75
N TYR A 82 -9.14 -1.20 -11.45
CA TYR A 82 -8.63 -0.31 -12.50
C TYR A 82 -7.59 -1.01 -13.37
N PHE A 83 -6.61 -1.69 -12.76
CA PHE A 83 -5.59 -2.40 -13.50
C PHE A 83 -6.13 -3.65 -14.19
N ASP A 84 -7.00 -4.43 -13.56
CA ASP A 84 -7.68 -5.57 -14.17
C ASP A 84 -8.39 -5.15 -15.46
N ARG A 85 -9.08 -4.00 -15.42
CA ARG A 85 -9.72 -3.44 -16.61
C ARG A 85 -8.72 -3.06 -17.71
N LEU A 86 -7.52 -2.61 -17.36
CA LEU A 86 -6.46 -2.35 -18.36
C LEU A 86 -5.92 -3.64 -18.97
N HIS A 87 -5.78 -4.72 -18.18
CA HIS A 87 -5.37 -6.04 -18.69
C HIS A 87 -6.44 -6.62 -19.63
N GLU A 88 -7.72 -6.53 -19.25
CA GLU A 88 -8.85 -6.91 -20.12
C GLU A 88 -8.81 -6.16 -21.45
N LEU A 89 -8.62 -4.83 -21.42
CA LEU A 89 -8.53 -4.01 -22.63
C LEU A 89 -7.26 -4.25 -23.46
N ALA A 90 -6.24 -4.86 -22.87
CA ALA A 90 -5.03 -5.32 -23.57
C ALA A 90 -5.15 -6.77 -24.05
N GLY A 91 -6.19 -7.51 -23.64
CA GLY A 91 -6.38 -8.92 -23.99
C GLY A 91 -5.31 -9.83 -23.40
N VAL A 92 -4.77 -9.47 -22.22
CA VAL A 92 -3.74 -10.24 -21.52
C VAL A 92 -4.22 -10.64 -20.12
N ASP A 93 -3.67 -11.72 -19.58
CA ASP A 93 -3.94 -12.15 -18.20
C ASP A 93 -3.39 -11.15 -17.18
N SER A 94 -3.95 -11.13 -15.97
CA SER A 94 -3.56 -10.20 -14.88
C SER A 94 -2.09 -10.26 -14.47
N ASP A 95 -1.41 -11.38 -14.73
CA ASP A 95 0.03 -11.57 -14.42
C ASP A 95 0.96 -11.08 -15.54
N THR A 96 0.40 -10.67 -16.69
CA THR A 96 1.17 -10.23 -17.86
C THR A 96 1.19 -8.72 -17.95
N ILE A 97 2.38 -8.11 -18.09
CA ILE A 97 2.51 -6.66 -18.27
C ILE A 97 1.85 -6.25 -19.59
N PRO A 98 0.79 -5.40 -19.58
CA PRO A 98 0.18 -4.90 -20.80
C PRO A 98 1.19 -4.06 -21.58
N THR A 99 1.46 -4.43 -22.83
CA THR A 99 2.35 -3.67 -23.73
C THR A 99 1.59 -2.75 -24.68
N GLN A 100 0.34 -3.11 -24.98
CA GLN A 100 -0.56 -2.33 -25.83
C GLN A 100 -2.02 -2.69 -25.53
N LEU A 101 -2.93 -1.75 -25.76
CA LEU A 101 -4.36 -2.03 -25.74
C LEU A 101 -4.79 -2.70 -27.06
N SER A 102 -5.69 -3.68 -27.00
CA SER A 102 -6.15 -4.52 -28.13
C SER A 102 -6.65 -3.69 -29.33
N ASN A 103 -7.19 -2.50 -29.06
CA ASN A 103 -7.76 -1.60 -30.06
C ASN A 103 -6.75 -0.59 -30.65
N HIS A 104 -5.44 -0.80 -30.50
CA HIS A 104 -4.38 0.11 -30.97
C HIS A 104 -4.47 1.55 -30.39
N GLN A 105 -5.23 1.73 -29.30
CA GLN A 105 -5.44 3.04 -28.65
C GLN A 105 -4.23 3.52 -27.82
N GLY A 106 -3.16 2.74 -27.78
CA GLY A 106 -1.87 3.15 -27.23
C GLY A 106 -0.99 1.98 -26.84
N SER A 107 0.31 2.12 -27.07
CA SER A 107 1.35 1.28 -26.49
C SER A 107 1.89 1.90 -25.19
N PHE A 108 2.11 1.04 -24.20
CA PHE A 108 2.85 1.40 -23.00
C PHE A 108 4.34 1.44 -23.32
N LYS A 109 5.03 2.46 -22.82
CA LYS A 109 6.48 2.60 -23.02
C LYS A 109 7.21 1.84 -21.93
N THR A 110 8.29 1.17 -22.31
CA THR A 110 9.28 0.68 -21.34
C THR A 110 10.04 1.88 -20.78
N PHE A 111 10.37 1.81 -19.49
CA PHE A 111 11.20 2.78 -18.80
C PHE A 111 12.27 2.03 -18.01
N VAL A 112 13.51 2.52 -18.07
CA VAL A 112 14.65 1.98 -17.34
C VAL A 112 15.36 3.15 -16.66
N GLY A 113 15.49 3.08 -15.34
CA GLY A 113 16.08 4.13 -14.53
C GLY A 113 15.44 4.18 -13.14
N ASP A 114 15.80 5.20 -12.37
CA ASP A 114 15.14 5.55 -11.13
C ASP A 114 14.42 6.90 -11.25
N MET A 115 13.85 7.38 -10.14
CA MET A 115 13.21 8.69 -10.05
C MET A 115 13.87 9.54 -8.96
N PHE A 116 15.20 9.45 -8.83
CA PHE A 116 15.99 10.27 -7.91
C PHE A 116 16.84 11.31 -8.68
N THR A 117 17.07 12.52 -8.14
CA THR A 117 16.53 13.07 -6.87
C THR A 117 15.23 13.83 -7.12
N TYR A 118 14.19 13.52 -6.34
CA TYR A 118 12.88 14.18 -6.43
C TYR A 118 12.97 15.68 -6.08
N ALA A 119 12.25 16.51 -6.82
CA ALA A 119 11.94 17.89 -6.49
C ALA A 119 10.46 18.14 -6.77
N ASP A 120 9.72 18.66 -5.79
CA ASP A 120 8.30 18.98 -5.95
C ASP A 120 8.10 20.36 -6.60
N ARG A 121 9.07 21.27 -6.45
CA ARG A 121 9.10 22.61 -7.05
C ARG A 121 10.51 22.99 -7.46
N ASP A 122 10.64 23.68 -8.59
CA ASP A 122 11.83 24.39 -9.06
C ASP A 122 13.18 23.74 -8.65
N HIS A 123 13.81 24.25 -7.59
CA HIS A 123 15.12 23.84 -7.09
C HIS A 123 15.07 23.18 -5.70
N ASP A 124 13.87 22.81 -5.21
CA ASP A 124 13.64 22.18 -3.91
C ASP A 124 13.90 20.67 -4.01
N TYR A 125 15.17 20.28 -4.19
CA TYR A 125 15.55 18.87 -4.26
C TYR A 125 15.54 18.20 -2.89
N TRP A 126 14.85 17.08 -2.78
CA TRP A 126 14.70 16.32 -1.54
C TRP A 126 15.88 15.35 -1.34
N SER A 127 17.12 15.81 -1.47
CA SER A 127 18.31 15.00 -1.18
C SER A 127 18.73 15.02 0.29
N GLY A 128 18.23 15.98 1.08
CA GLY A 128 18.61 16.13 2.50
C GLY A 128 18.30 14.89 3.34
N TYR A 129 17.15 14.25 3.11
CA TYR A 129 16.74 13.06 3.88
C TYR A 129 17.63 11.83 3.64
N PHE A 130 18.47 11.84 2.60
CA PHE A 130 19.50 10.81 2.40
C PHE A 130 20.48 10.75 3.59
N THR A 131 20.68 11.88 4.30
CA THR A 131 21.61 11.97 5.43
C THR A 131 20.91 12.20 6.78
N SER A 132 19.73 12.83 6.80
CA SER A 132 19.01 13.19 8.04
C SER A 132 18.99 12.06 9.09
N ARG A 133 19.41 12.37 10.31
CA ARG A 133 19.47 11.44 11.45
C ARG A 133 20.27 10.14 11.15
N PRO A 134 21.57 10.25 10.84
CA PRO A 134 22.38 9.14 10.34
C PRO A 134 22.56 8.00 11.35
N PHE A 135 22.47 8.29 12.66
CA PHE A 135 22.51 7.29 13.71
C PHE A 135 21.45 6.19 13.49
N TYR A 136 20.19 6.58 13.25
CA TYR A 136 19.11 5.60 13.06
C TYR A 136 19.18 4.87 11.72
N LYS A 137 19.69 5.54 10.67
CA LYS A 137 20.00 4.86 9.39
C LYS A 137 21.03 3.74 9.59
N ARG A 138 22.08 3.98 10.40
CA ARG A 138 23.06 2.94 10.76
C ARG A 138 22.46 1.85 11.65
N MET A 139 21.64 2.24 12.63
CA MET A 139 20.94 1.30 13.52
C MET A 139 20.07 0.34 12.71
N SER A 140 19.32 0.83 11.71
CA SER A 140 18.49 -0.01 10.85
C SER A 140 19.29 -1.09 10.12
N ARG A 141 20.47 -0.76 9.58
CA ARG A 141 21.36 -1.75 8.93
C ARG A 141 21.92 -2.78 9.91
N THR A 142 22.17 -2.36 11.15
CA THR A 142 22.63 -3.28 12.20
C THR A 142 21.50 -4.24 12.57
N LEU A 143 20.30 -3.72 12.85
CA LEU A 143 19.12 -4.52 13.18
C LEU A 143 18.76 -5.49 12.04
N GLU A 144 18.84 -5.06 10.78
CA GLU A 144 18.62 -5.91 9.60
C GLU A 144 19.59 -7.11 9.58
N SER A 145 20.88 -6.87 9.82
CA SER A 145 21.90 -7.91 9.87
C SER A 145 21.71 -8.89 11.03
N GLU A 146 21.42 -8.37 12.22
CA GLU A 146 21.19 -9.18 13.42
C GLU A 146 19.92 -10.01 13.30
N LEU A 147 18.82 -9.42 12.81
CA LEU A 147 17.56 -10.12 12.59
C LEU A 147 17.72 -11.26 11.59
N ARG A 148 18.37 -11.00 10.45
CA ARG A 148 18.67 -12.04 9.45
C ARG A 148 19.45 -13.20 10.08
N THR A 149 20.47 -12.89 10.88
CA THR A 149 21.30 -13.91 11.55
C THR A 149 20.46 -14.71 12.54
N ALA A 150 19.65 -14.04 13.34
CA ALA A 150 18.77 -14.68 14.32
C ALA A 150 17.73 -15.60 13.65
N GLU A 151 17.14 -15.20 12.52
CA GLU A 151 16.20 -16.04 11.77
C GLU A 151 16.85 -17.29 11.17
N ILE A 152 18.07 -17.14 10.65
CA ILE A 152 18.86 -18.28 10.14
C ILE A 152 19.16 -19.26 11.29
N LEU A 153 19.68 -18.77 12.41
CA LEU A 153 20.01 -19.59 13.58
C LEU A 153 18.77 -20.28 14.16
N TYR A 154 17.65 -19.55 14.27
CA TYR A 154 16.37 -20.10 14.71
C TYR A 154 15.93 -21.26 13.80
N SER A 155 15.99 -21.07 12.49
CA SER A 155 15.60 -22.08 11.51
C SER A 155 16.45 -23.35 11.62
N PHE A 156 17.78 -23.19 11.73
CA PHE A 156 18.69 -24.32 11.94
C PHE A 156 18.42 -25.04 13.26
N ALA A 157 18.26 -24.30 14.36
CA ALA A 157 18.00 -24.89 15.68
C ALA A 157 16.66 -25.63 15.70
N ARG A 158 15.61 -25.04 15.14
CA ARG A 158 14.27 -25.65 15.07
C ARG A 158 14.25 -26.92 14.23
N HIS A 159 14.97 -26.91 13.11
CA HIS A 159 15.13 -28.07 12.25
C HIS A 159 15.91 -29.19 12.96
N ARG A 160 17.05 -28.86 13.58
CA ARG A 160 17.88 -29.84 14.31
C ARG A 160 17.13 -30.49 15.47
N PHE A 161 16.32 -29.72 16.19
CA PHE A 161 15.42 -30.23 17.22
C PHE A 161 14.36 -31.17 16.66
N SER A 162 13.76 -30.81 15.51
CA SER A 162 12.79 -31.67 14.83
C SER A 162 13.39 -33.02 14.47
N LEU A 163 14.61 -33.06 13.93
CA LEU A 163 15.30 -34.31 13.63
C LEU A 163 15.59 -35.12 14.90
N TRP A 164 16.09 -34.47 15.96
CA TRP A 164 16.34 -35.15 17.23
C TRP A 164 15.08 -35.78 17.84
N SER A 165 13.94 -35.09 17.75
CA SER A 165 12.66 -35.62 18.23
C SER A 165 12.16 -36.83 17.44
N LEU A 166 12.58 -36.99 16.17
CA LEU A 166 12.22 -38.13 15.32
C LEU A 166 13.11 -39.34 15.58
N ASP A 167 14.42 -39.12 15.79
CA ASP A 167 15.39 -40.21 16.07
C ASP A 167 15.22 -40.80 17.48
N SER A 168 14.69 -40.01 18.42
CA SER A 168 14.50 -40.42 19.80
C SER A 168 13.18 -41.18 19.96
N GLN A 169 13.20 -42.50 19.76
CA GLN A 169 12.02 -43.38 19.91
C GLN A 169 11.40 -43.35 21.33
N SER A 170 12.09 -42.74 22.31
CA SER A 170 11.66 -42.50 23.69
C SER A 170 10.93 -41.16 23.93
N PHE A 171 10.87 -40.25 22.94
CA PHE A 171 10.30 -38.90 23.10
C PHE A 171 8.76 -38.82 22.94
N LEU A 172 8.12 -39.92 22.55
CA LEU A 172 6.67 -39.97 22.28
C LEU A 172 5.82 -40.24 23.53
N THR A 173 6.42 -40.39 24.72
CA THR A 173 5.65 -40.27 25.96
C THR A 173 5.52 -38.77 26.25
N GLN A 174 4.30 -38.23 26.08
CA GLN A 174 3.94 -36.81 26.17
C GLN A 174 4.23 -36.12 27.53
N ASN A 175 5.05 -36.73 28.40
CA ASN A 175 5.37 -36.28 29.75
C ASN A 175 6.86 -35.95 29.95
N ASP A 176 7.70 -35.94 28.91
CA ASP A 176 9.06 -35.46 29.07
C ASP A 176 9.06 -33.92 29.15
N SER A 177 9.25 -33.42 30.38
CA SER A 177 9.33 -32.00 30.70
C SER A 177 10.35 -31.22 29.84
N ILE A 178 11.31 -31.91 29.24
CA ILE A 178 12.33 -31.31 28.38
C ILE A 178 11.75 -30.93 27.02
N SER A 179 10.96 -31.80 26.38
CA SER A 179 10.36 -31.54 25.06
C SER A 179 9.43 -30.35 25.09
N ILE A 180 8.60 -30.26 26.15
CA ILE A 180 7.66 -29.16 26.38
C ILE A 180 8.42 -27.84 26.50
N LYS A 181 9.49 -27.79 27.32
CA LYS A 181 10.33 -26.60 27.47
C LYS A 181 10.97 -26.13 26.15
N PHE A 182 11.37 -27.06 25.28
CA PHE A 182 11.91 -26.69 23.97
C PHE A 182 10.85 -26.12 23.03
N VAL A 183 9.64 -26.69 23.01
CA VAL A 183 8.51 -26.14 22.24
C VAL A 183 8.20 -24.72 22.72
N GLU A 184 8.03 -24.54 24.03
CA GLU A 184 7.81 -23.22 24.64
C GLU A 184 8.93 -22.22 24.30
N LEU A 185 10.18 -22.67 24.32
CA LEU A 185 11.33 -21.86 23.94
C LEU A 185 11.24 -21.42 22.46
N PHE A 186 10.95 -22.34 21.53
CA PHE A 186 10.85 -22.01 20.11
C PHE A 186 9.68 -21.08 19.81
N ASP A 187 8.55 -21.23 20.51
CA ASP A 187 7.42 -20.31 20.38
C ASP A 187 7.77 -18.92 20.89
N LYS A 188 8.44 -18.83 22.05
CA LYS A 188 8.95 -17.57 22.60
C LYS A 188 9.94 -16.91 21.64
N LEU A 189 10.91 -17.64 21.11
CA LEU A 189 11.88 -17.11 20.14
C LEU A 189 11.19 -16.62 18.85
N TYR A 190 10.20 -17.37 18.34
CA TYR A 190 9.43 -16.95 17.18
C TYR A 190 8.65 -15.65 17.40
N SER A 191 8.08 -15.49 18.60
CA SER A 191 7.42 -14.24 18.99
C SER A 191 8.38 -13.04 19.01
N LEU A 192 9.60 -13.23 19.51
CA LEU A 192 10.64 -12.19 19.55
C LEU A 192 11.11 -11.83 18.13
N LEU A 193 11.31 -12.83 17.26
CA LEU A 193 11.63 -12.59 15.85
C LEU A 193 10.50 -11.84 15.13
N THR A 194 9.24 -12.18 15.43
CA THR A 194 8.08 -11.48 14.89
C THR A 194 8.03 -10.02 15.33
N LEU A 195 8.33 -9.74 16.60
CA LEU A 195 8.42 -8.38 17.12
C LEU A 195 9.54 -7.59 16.41
N ALA A 196 10.73 -8.19 16.30
CA ALA A 196 11.87 -7.57 15.62
C ALA A 196 11.57 -7.26 14.13
N ARG A 197 10.93 -8.20 13.41
CA ARG A 197 10.45 -8.00 12.03
C ARG A 197 9.48 -6.82 11.93
N ARG A 198 8.52 -6.74 12.84
CA ARG A 198 7.52 -5.67 12.87
C ARG A 198 8.16 -4.32 13.16
N ASN A 199 9.09 -4.23 14.10
CA ASN A 199 9.77 -2.98 14.46
C ASN A 199 10.69 -2.51 13.32
N LEU A 200 11.45 -3.42 12.71
CA LEU A 200 12.25 -3.09 11.52
C LEU A 200 11.36 -2.62 10.37
N GLY A 201 10.26 -3.32 10.09
CA GLY A 201 9.30 -2.98 9.04
C GLY A 201 8.61 -1.63 9.28
N LEU A 202 8.22 -1.34 10.52
CA LEU A 202 7.68 -0.05 10.92
C LEU A 202 8.69 1.09 10.71
N PHE A 203 9.98 0.84 10.99
CA PHE A 203 11.03 1.83 10.75
C PHE A 203 11.29 2.08 9.25
N GLN A 204 10.94 1.15 8.36
CA GLN A 204 11.00 1.39 6.91
C GLN A 204 9.93 2.37 6.41
N HIS A 205 9.01 2.84 7.27
CA HIS A 205 8.10 3.92 6.94
C HIS A 205 8.85 5.13 6.36
N HIS A 206 8.24 5.83 5.40
CA HIS A 206 8.89 6.93 4.68
C HIS A 206 9.15 8.18 5.52
N ASP A 207 8.72 8.22 6.79
CA ASP A 207 9.19 9.18 7.81
C ASP A 207 10.06 8.59 8.92
N GLY A 208 10.24 7.26 8.91
CA GLY A 208 11.12 6.53 9.82
C GLY A 208 12.57 6.61 9.34
N ILE A 209 12.95 5.71 8.42
CA ILE A 209 14.32 5.59 7.90
C ILE A 209 14.83 6.88 7.23
N THR A 210 13.95 7.67 6.64
CA THR A 210 14.27 8.97 6.02
C THR A 210 14.68 10.02 7.06
N GLY A 211 14.23 9.86 8.31
CA GLY A 211 14.52 10.79 9.40
C GLY A 211 13.72 12.09 9.37
N THR A 212 12.59 12.11 8.66
CA THR A 212 11.70 13.29 8.51
C THR A 212 10.62 13.39 9.59
N ALA A 213 10.44 12.36 10.43
CA ALA A 213 9.53 12.43 11.56
C ALA A 213 9.99 13.44 12.65
N THR A 214 9.02 13.88 13.46
CA THR A 214 9.27 14.74 14.62
C THR A 214 10.17 14.04 15.64
N SER A 215 10.87 14.80 16.49
CA SER A 215 11.82 14.23 17.46
C SER A 215 11.18 13.23 18.43
N ARG A 216 9.92 13.45 18.82
CA ARG A 216 9.18 12.50 19.68
C ARG A 216 8.92 11.17 18.98
N VAL A 217 8.52 11.21 17.71
CA VAL A 217 8.27 10.00 16.91
C VAL A 217 9.58 9.26 16.63
N VAL A 218 10.69 9.97 16.41
CA VAL A 218 12.01 9.34 16.28
C VAL A 218 12.46 8.65 17.56
N GLN A 219 12.18 9.24 18.73
CA GLN A 219 12.42 8.54 19.99
C GLN A 219 11.56 7.29 20.15
N ASP A 220 10.31 7.31 19.68
CA ASP A 220 9.45 6.12 19.64
C ASP A 220 10.03 5.02 18.72
N TYR A 221 10.55 5.38 17.54
CA TYR A 221 11.27 4.42 16.70
C TYR A 221 12.52 3.85 17.39
N ASN A 222 13.24 4.63 18.19
CA ASN A 222 14.46 4.19 18.86
C ASN A 222 14.22 3.15 19.97
N ILE A 223 13.06 3.22 20.64
CA ILE A 223 12.75 2.31 21.76
C ILE A 223 12.07 1.01 21.28
N ARG A 224 11.71 0.92 20.00
CA ARG A 224 11.13 -0.27 19.36
C ARG A 224 12.22 -1.13 18.77
#